data_AF-A0A3D1QDC6-F1
#
_entry.id   AF-A0A3D1QDC6-F1
#
_cell.length_a   1.000
_cell.length_b   1.000
_cell.length_c   1.000
_cell.angle_alpha   90.00
_cell.angle_beta   90.00
_cell.angle_gamma   90.00
#
_symmetry.space_group_name_H-M   'P 1'
#
loop_
_entity.id
_entity.type
_entity.pdbx_description
1 polymer ?
#
loop_
_entity_poly.entity_id
_entity_poly.type
_entity_poly.pdbx_seq_one_letter_code
_entity_poly.pdbx_strand_id
1 'polypeptide(L)' 'MWVLDRDALKEYLLSLEKIAALDVHLVLPAHRVLIYDLRGRVEEIKQHHVRRIEDILGIVGSQKMSAAQVAKRMRW' A
#
# COMPACT_ATOMS: atom_id res chain seq x y z
N MET A 1 7.99 -14.24 -8.89
CA MET A 1 7.66 -15.49 -8.16
C MET A 1 7.13 -15.07 -6.80
N TRP A 2 5.90 -15.44 -6.45
CA TRP A 2 5.31 -15.13 -5.13
C TRP A 2 5.94 -16.08 -4.11
N VAL A 3 6.64 -15.53 -3.12
CA VAL A 3 7.23 -16.31 -2.02
C VAL A 3 6.25 -16.22 -0.86
N LEU A 4 5.66 -17.36 -0.48
CA LEU A 4 4.56 -17.42 0.50
C LEU A 4 4.95 -16.85 1.88
N ASP A 5 6.23 -16.89 2.25
CA ASP A 5 6.73 -16.37 3.53
C ASP A 5 7.26 -14.92 3.46
N ARG A 6 7.08 -14.21 2.34
CA ARG A 6 7.54 -12.82 2.20
C ARG A 6 6.42 -11.82 2.47
N ASP A 7 6.62 -10.97 3.45
CA ASP A 7 5.76 -9.81 3.70
C ASP A 7 6.13 -8.65 2.76
N ALA A 8 5.67 -8.75 1.51
CA ALA A 8 5.94 -7.75 0.48
C ALA A 8 5.37 -6.37 0.83
N LEU A 9 4.27 -6.30 1.59
CA LEU A 9 3.67 -5.04 1.99
C LEU A 9 4.54 -4.33 3.03
N LYS A 10 5.01 -5.04 4.06
CA LYS A 10 5.93 -4.46 5.05
C LYS A 10 7.21 -3.94 4.40
N GLU A 11 7.81 -4.72 3.50
CA GLU A 11 9.02 -4.27 2.77
C GLU A 11 8.75 -3.03 1.90
N TYR A 12 7.59 -2.96 1.26
CA TYR A 12 7.18 -1.79 0.49
C TYR A 12 7.01 -0.56 1.38
N LEU A 13 6.29 -0.68 2.51
CA LEU A 13 6.10 0.43 3.45
C LEU A 13 7.43 0.92 4.04
N LEU A 14 8.35 0.01 4.39
CA LEU A 14 9.71 0.38 4.82
C LEU A 14 10.50 1.10 3.73
N SER A 15 10.29 0.73 2.46
CA SER A 15 10.92 1.42 1.34
C SER A 15 10.36 2.84 1.15
N LEU A 16 9.07 3.04 1.38
CA LEU A 16 8.46 4.38 1.37
C LEU A 16 9.05 5.28 2.47
N GLU A 17 9.32 4.75 3.66
CA GLU A 17 9.98 5.54 4.73
C GLU A 17 11.37 6.01 4.32
N LYS A 18 12.15 5.13 3.68
CA LYS A 18 13.50 5.48 3.18
C LYS A 18 13.43 6.61 2.15
N ILE A 19 12.45 6.57 1.25
CA ILE A 19 12.27 7.62 0.24
C ILE A 19 11.79 8.91 0.90
N ALA A 20 10.85 8.85 1.86
CA ALA A 20 10.33 10.03 2.56
C ALA A 20 11.40 10.82 3.35
N ALA A 21 12.52 10.17 3.69
CA ALA A 21 13.67 10.79 4.33
C ALA A 21 14.54 11.62 3.38
N LEU A 22 14.36 11.50 2.06
CA LEU A 22 15.08 12.30 1.07
C LEU A 22 14.62 13.76 1.11
N ASP A 23 15.58 14.68 1.04
CA ASP A 23 15.31 16.12 0.93
C ASP A 23 15.22 16.52 -0.54
N VAL A 24 14.04 16.34 -1.13
CA VAL A 24 13.76 16.65 -2.53
C VAL A 24 12.45 17.42 -2.67
N HIS A 25 12.44 18.38 -3.61
CA HIS A 25 11.27 19.22 -3.89
C HIS A 25 10.48 18.76 -5.14
N LEU A 26 11.00 17.80 -5.90
CA LEU A 26 10.38 17.26 -7.10
C LEU A 26 10.75 15.79 -7.28
N VAL A 27 9.73 14.95 -7.46
CA VAL A 27 9.89 13.54 -7.84
C VAL A 27 9.40 13.36 -9.27
N LEU A 28 10.20 12.67 -10.08
CA LEU A 28 9.90 12.31 -11.47
C LEU A 28 9.49 10.83 -11.54
N PRO A 29 8.20 10.49 -11.34
CA PRO A 29 7.77 9.09 -11.38
C PRO A 29 7.78 8.55 -12.81
N ALA A 30 7.92 7.23 -12.95
CA ALA A 30 7.85 6.55 -14.25
C ALA A 30 6.47 6.67 -14.94
N HIS A 31 5.42 6.95 -14.17
CA HIS A 31 4.05 7.08 -14.66
C HIS A 31 3.33 8.24 -13.98
N ARG A 32 2.36 8.84 -14.70
CA ARG A 32 1.47 9.92 -14.27
C ARG A 32 2.18 11.26 -14.05
N VAL A 33 1.71 12.04 -13.09
CA VAL A 33 2.05 13.44 -12.86
C VAL A 33 3.25 13.59 -11.93
N LEU A 34 3.93 14.74 -12.05
CA LEU A 34 5.00 15.14 -11.14
C LEU A 34 4.49 15.25 -9.70
N ILE A 35 5.35 14.92 -8.73
CA ILE A 35 5.03 15.00 -7.30
C ILE A 35 5.93 16.05 -6.67
N TYR A 36 5.31 17.09 -6.10
CA TYR A 36 6.00 18.19 -5.42
C TYR A 36 6.01 18.03 -3.89
N ASP A 37 5.09 17.24 -3.35
CA ASP A 37 5.05 16.85 -1.94
C ASP A 37 5.29 15.35 -1.80
N LEU A 38 6.57 14.98 -1.70
CA LEU A 38 6.97 13.59 -1.53
C LEU A 38 6.42 12.97 -0.24
N ARG A 39 6.47 13.71 0.87
CA ARG A 39 6.06 13.18 2.17
C ARG A 39 4.54 13.00 2.23
N GLY A 40 3.78 13.98 1.74
CA GLY A 40 2.34 13.85 1.58
C GLY A 40 1.95 12.67 0.70
N ARG A 41 2.64 12.48 -0.43
CA ARG A 41 2.37 11.34 -1.32
C ARG A 41 2.65 9.98 -0.65
N VAL A 42 3.73 9.88 0.11
CA VAL A 42 4.04 8.66 0.89
C VAL A 42 2.94 8.39 1.91
N GLU A 43 2.46 9.42 2.61
CA GLU A 43 1.39 9.29 3.59
C GLU A 43 0.05 8.86 2.95
N GLU A 44 -0.32 9.42 1.80
CA GLU A 44 -1.49 8.99 1.03
C GLU A 44 -1.46 7.49 0.71
N ILE A 45 -0.29 6.97 0.32
CA ILE A 45 -0.09 5.56 -0.01
C ILE A 45 -0.22 4.69 1.26
N LYS A 46 0.37 5.11 2.37
CA LYS A 46 0.22 4.40 3.66
C LYS A 46 -1.24 4.34 4.10
N GLN A 47 -1.94 5.48 4.07
CA GLN A 47 -3.37 5.55 4.43
C GLN A 47 -4.25 4.74 3.48
N HIS A 48 -3.90 4.68 2.20
CA HIS A 48 -4.56 3.78 1.26
C HIS A 48 -4.45 2.32 1.72
N HIS A 49 -3.25 1.85 2.08
CA HIS A 49 -3.07 0.49 2.57
C HIS A 49 -3.78 0.22 3.90
N VAL A 50 -3.78 1.17 4.85
CA VAL A 50 -4.54 1.05 6.10
C VAL A 50 -6.03 0.83 5.81
N ARG A 51 -6.64 1.70 5.00
CA ARG A 51 -8.06 1.57 4.62
C ARG A 51 -8.36 0.23 3.93
N ARG A 52 -7.45 -0.25 3.08
CA ARG A 52 -7.61 -1.56 2.43
C ARG A 52 -7.52 -2.73 3.41
N ILE A 53 -6.62 -2.67 4.38
CA ILE A 53 -6.50 -3.69 5.43
C ILE A 53 -7.75 -3.71 6.29
N GLU A 54 -8.26 -2.54 6.68
CA GLU A 54 -9.52 -2.42 7.43
C GLU A 54 -10.71 -3.02 6.65
N ASP A 55 -10.82 -2.73 5.35
CA ASP A 55 -11.85 -3.33 4.47
C ASP A 55 -11.69 -4.86 4.40
N ILE A 56 -10.45 -5.37 4.26
CA ILE A 56 -10.16 -6.81 4.26
C ILE A 56 -10.57 -7.46 5.58
N LEU A 57 -10.21 -6.86 6.72
CA LEU A 57 -10.55 -7.36 8.06
C LEU A 57 -12.07 -7.38 8.26
N GLY A 58 -12.78 -6.34 7.78
CA GLY A 58 -14.23 -6.29 7.78
C GLY A 58 -14.88 -7.37 6.91
N ILE A 59 -14.30 -7.65 5.74
CA ILE A 59 -14.79 -8.70 4.81
C ILE A 59 -14.59 -10.10 5.36
N VAL A 60 -13.40 -10.38 5.91
CA VAL A 60 -13.05 -11.69 6.48
C VAL A 60 -13.84 -11.94 7.75
N GLY A 61 -13.94 -10.94 8.64
CA GLY A 61 -14.60 -11.08 9.93
C GLY A 61 -14.08 -12.31 10.69
N SER A 62 -15.00 -13.21 11.05
CA SER A 62 -14.69 -14.50 11.70
C SER A 62 -14.68 -15.70 10.74
N GLN A 63 -14.85 -15.47 9.43
CA GLN A 63 -14.95 -16.53 8.43
C GLN A 63 -13.59 -16.89 7.82
N LYS A 64 -13.37 -18.17 7.53
CA LYS A 64 -12.23 -18.59 6.70
C LYS A 64 -12.55 -18.31 5.24
N MET A 65 -11.70 -17.53 4.57
CA MET A 65 -11.87 -17.16 3.17
C MET A 65 -10.54 -17.25 2.43
N SER A 66 -10.58 -17.65 1.15
CA SER A 66 -9.42 -17.53 0.27
C SER A 66 -9.22 -16.07 -0.15
N ALA A 67 -7.99 -15.72 -0.55
CA ALA A 67 -7.69 -14.38 -1.06
C ALA A 67 -8.61 -13.97 -2.24
N ALA A 68 -9.00 -14.92 -3.10
CA ALA A 68 -9.92 -14.67 -4.20
C ALA A 68 -11.35 -14.33 -3.73
N GLN A 69 -11.82 -15.00 -2.67
CA GLN A 69 -13.14 -14.70 -2.09
C GLN A 69 -13.18 -13.33 -1.41
N VAL A 70 -12.08 -12.96 -0.73
CA VAL A 70 -11.92 -11.61 -0.15
C VAL A 70 -11.89 -10.56 -1.26
N ALA A 71 -11.05 -10.75 -2.27
CA ALA A 71 -10.90 -9.81 -3.39
C ALA A 71 -12.22 -9.55 -4.13
N LYS A 72 -13.07 -10.56 -4.28
CA LYS A 72 -14.41 -10.42 -4.90
C LYS A 72 -15.35 -9.49 -4.14
N ARG A 73 -15.12 -9.28 -2.83
CA ARG A 73 -15.95 -8.43 -1.96
C ARG A 73 -15.34 -7.05 -1.67
N MET A 74 -14.08 -6.84 -2.05
CA MET A 74 -13.40 -5.56 -1.82
C MET A 74 -14.02 -4.44 -2.65
N ARG A 75 -14.06 -3.24 -2.07
CA ARG A 75 -14.34 -2.01 -2.82
C ARG A 75 -13.02 -1.45 -3.36
N TRP A 76 -13.02 -1.03 -4.63
CA TRP A 76 -11.82 -0.56 -5.34
C TRP A 76 -11.85 0.94 -5.55
#